data_AF-A0A4R2JDT4-F1
#
_entry.id   AF-A0A4R2JDT4-F1
#
_cell.length_a   1.000
_cell.length_b   1.000
_cell.length_c   1.000
_cell.angle_alpha   90.00
_cell.angle_beta   90.00
_cell.angle_gamma   90.00
#
_symmetry.space_group_name_H-M   'P 1'
#
loop_
_entity.id
_entity.type
_entity.pdbx_description
1 polymer ?
#
loop_
_entity_poly.entity_id
_entity_poly.type
_entity_poly.pdbx_seq_one_letter_code
_entity_poly.pdbx_strand_id
1 'polypeptide(L)'
;MSAPEIEQPRPVQASERPRGRKALVALAFVAVVLIWGSTWISIKFAVADMPPLTAAGLRFVVAAPVFVAACRMMGKPMRYPRKLGWFFGFILVCYFTVPFFLLNYGEQFVSSGLASICVSSVSILMIIFSVPILRARITGTQFAATLIAFVTLGVLITHSQGVAVKSVWGVVALLAFAVIHALAYIMIKKHGAGMHTLTINTIPMALGGILLTGAGLLFERPGWDVFTVRSVGATLYLGVVASVVGFAVYFWLMQRMDTVTVSFAFVLFPIIAQVLALVVEGTPFDWVSVVLMVVILGAFAVTQWNQRSARASEPQTLDADGQPTDKALATIYEHAAREYPAEACGFVRTSAVTCCQNVIDDLASQRPGDFERMSGTGYAFGASDLLDLGRSFDGDDPVRIIYHSHPDVGAYFSDEDHRYAVVDGVPVHPVRHLVVDASGDGVRGSRLFEFDPHDGRYAAVATFGQPRDRAATAGNQE
;
A
#
# COMPACT_ATOMS: atom_id res chain seq x y z
N MET A 1 -12.31 11.51 -48.63
CA MET A 1 -12.58 11.25 -47.20
C MET A 1 -11.24 11.28 -46.50
N SER A 2 -10.95 12.42 -45.86
CA SER A 2 -9.70 12.65 -45.12
C SER A 2 -9.78 11.92 -43.78
N ALA A 3 -8.74 11.18 -43.42
CA ALA A 3 -8.64 10.49 -42.13
C ALA A 3 -8.63 11.52 -40.98
N PRO A 4 -9.21 11.20 -39.81
CA PRO A 4 -9.24 12.12 -38.68
C PRO A 4 -7.83 12.27 -38.09
N GLU A 5 -7.41 13.52 -37.93
CA GLU A 5 -6.15 13.93 -37.32
C GLU A 5 -6.18 13.54 -35.83
N ILE A 6 -5.35 12.57 -35.47
CA ILE A 6 -5.20 12.11 -34.08
C ILE A 6 -4.35 13.14 -33.35
N GLU A 7 -4.96 13.84 -32.40
CA GLU A 7 -4.32 14.87 -31.58
C GLU A 7 -3.11 14.30 -30.82
N GLN A 8 -1.91 14.80 -31.15
CA GLN A 8 -0.64 14.36 -30.57
C GLN A 8 -0.57 14.67 -29.06
N PRO A 9 -0.21 13.72 -28.19
CA PRO A 9 0.08 14.03 -26.80
C PRO A 9 1.39 14.84 -26.69
N ARG A 10 1.34 15.95 -25.94
CA ARG A 10 2.50 16.85 -25.74
C ARG A 10 3.69 16.10 -25.11
N PRO A 11 4.93 16.49 -25.46
CA PRO A 11 6.14 15.93 -24.86
C PRO A 11 6.13 16.14 -23.35
N VAL A 12 6.26 15.03 -22.61
CA VAL A 12 6.40 15.07 -21.14
C VAL A 12 7.81 15.58 -20.84
N GLN A 13 7.93 16.90 -20.64
CA GLN A 13 9.11 17.46 -20.00
C GLN A 13 9.28 16.78 -18.64
N ALA A 14 10.48 16.28 -18.36
CA ALA A 14 10.87 15.73 -17.06
C ALA A 14 10.49 16.72 -15.96
N SER A 15 9.37 16.46 -15.28
CA SER A 15 8.85 17.40 -14.30
C SER A 15 9.82 17.45 -13.13
N GLU A 16 10.41 18.61 -12.88
CA GLU A 16 10.92 18.91 -11.54
C GLU A 16 9.79 18.64 -10.54
N ARG A 17 9.98 17.73 -9.57
CA ARG A 17 9.35 17.78 -8.22
C ARG A 17 9.77 16.60 -7.34
N PRO A 18 10.16 16.88 -6.07
CA PRO A 18 9.66 16.01 -4.99
C PRO A 18 9.38 16.70 -3.62
N ARG A 19 9.12 18.02 -3.54
CA ARG A 19 8.71 18.66 -2.26
C ARG A 19 7.21 18.55 -1.97
N GLY A 20 6.34 18.73 -2.97
CA GLY A 20 4.88 18.72 -2.77
C GLY A 20 4.28 17.36 -2.38
N ARG A 21 4.90 16.26 -2.82
CA ARG A 21 4.39 14.90 -2.57
C ARG A 21 4.58 14.43 -1.13
N LYS A 22 5.75 14.70 -0.54
CA LYS A 22 6.02 14.37 0.87
C LYS A 22 5.06 15.15 1.80
N ALA A 23 4.80 16.41 1.47
CA ALA A 23 3.80 17.21 2.17
C ALA A 23 2.39 16.62 2.04
N LEU A 24 1.98 16.18 0.85
CA LEU A 24 0.68 15.53 0.64
C LEU A 24 0.52 14.25 1.47
N VAL A 25 1.54 13.38 1.52
CA VAL A 25 1.51 12.16 2.33
C VAL A 25 1.40 12.50 3.82
N ALA A 26 2.17 13.48 4.30
CA ALA A 26 2.10 13.92 5.69
C ALA A 26 0.73 14.52 6.04
N LEU A 27 0.18 15.39 5.17
CA LEU A 27 -1.15 15.97 5.34
C LEU A 27 -2.26 14.91 5.34
N ALA A 28 -2.18 13.94 4.44
CA ALA A 28 -3.11 12.81 4.40
C ALA A 28 -3.04 11.97 5.69
N PHE A 29 -1.84 11.72 6.21
CA PHE A 29 -1.66 11.01 7.47
C PHE A 29 -2.26 11.76 8.66
N VAL A 30 -1.98 13.06 8.77
CA VAL A 30 -2.59 13.93 9.80
C VAL A 30 -4.12 13.95 9.66
N ALA A 31 -4.64 14.07 8.45
CA ALA A 31 -6.08 14.08 8.20
C ALA A 31 -6.74 12.78 8.70
N VAL A 32 -6.15 11.62 8.44
CA VAL A 32 -6.68 10.34 8.96
C VAL A 32 -6.63 10.28 10.48
N VAL A 33 -5.53 10.71 11.09
CA VAL A 33 -5.38 10.74 12.56
C VAL A 33 -6.44 11.64 13.20
N LEU A 34 -6.73 12.80 12.60
CA LEU A 34 -7.78 13.71 13.07
C LEU A 34 -9.19 13.12 12.88
N ILE A 35 -9.48 12.65 11.66
CA ILE A 35 -10.79 12.08 11.32
C ILE A 35 -11.09 10.90 12.24
N TRP A 36 -10.21 9.91 12.33
CA TRP A 36 -10.46 8.73 13.17
C TRP A 36 -10.37 9.04 14.66
N GLY A 37 -9.53 9.97 15.09
CA GLY A 37 -9.44 10.36 16.49
C GLY A 37 -10.74 10.97 17.01
N SER A 38 -11.47 11.69 16.15
CA SER A 38 -12.80 12.22 16.47
C SER A 38 -13.94 11.19 16.40
N THR A 39 -13.69 9.96 15.95
CA THR A 39 -14.78 8.97 15.79
C THR A 39 -15.28 8.41 17.11
N TRP A 40 -14.44 8.33 18.14
CA TRP A 40 -14.79 7.73 19.43
C TRP A 40 -16.03 8.36 20.06
N ILE A 41 -16.06 9.69 20.14
CA ILE A 41 -17.22 10.41 20.68
C ILE A 41 -18.48 10.17 19.84
N SER A 42 -18.33 10.06 18.53
CA SER A 42 -19.43 9.81 17.61
C SER A 42 -19.95 8.38 17.73
N ILE A 43 -19.07 7.38 17.90
CA ILE A 43 -19.49 5.99 18.14
C ILE A 43 -20.26 5.93 19.45
N LYS A 44 -19.73 6.53 20.53
CA LYS A 44 -20.42 6.61 21.83
C LYS A 44 -21.80 7.27 21.72
N PHE A 45 -21.95 8.30 20.89
CA PHE A 45 -23.24 8.95 20.66
C PHE A 45 -24.20 8.10 19.83
N ALA A 46 -23.71 7.33 18.86
CA ALA A 46 -24.52 6.42 18.09
C ALA A 46 -25.02 5.25 18.96
N VAL A 47 -24.12 4.58 19.68
CA VAL A 47 -24.44 3.37 20.46
C VAL A 47 -25.13 3.64 21.80
N ALA A 48 -25.26 4.92 22.18
CA ALA A 48 -26.06 5.34 23.33
C ALA A 48 -27.56 5.15 23.08
N ASP A 49 -28.00 5.38 21.83
CA ASP A 49 -29.41 5.26 21.45
C ASP A 49 -29.64 4.03 20.56
N MET A 50 -28.76 3.80 19.57
CA MET A 50 -28.89 2.72 18.60
C MET A 50 -28.21 1.43 19.08
N PRO A 51 -28.88 0.27 18.94
CA PRO A 51 -28.23 -1.02 19.13
C PRO A 51 -27.03 -1.26 18.18
N PRO A 52 -26.04 -2.08 18.57
CA PRO A 52 -24.75 -2.20 17.86
C PRO A 52 -24.83 -2.64 16.39
N LEU A 53 -25.62 -3.65 16.05
CA LEU A 53 -25.73 -4.12 14.65
C LEU A 53 -26.39 -3.04 13.79
N THR A 54 -27.45 -2.42 14.32
CA THR A 54 -28.18 -1.33 13.67
C THR A 54 -27.26 -0.13 13.41
N ALA A 55 -26.52 0.34 14.41
CA ALA A 55 -25.59 1.45 14.28
C ALA A 55 -24.47 1.15 13.26
N ALA A 56 -23.87 -0.04 13.35
CA ALA A 56 -22.79 -0.46 12.45
C ALA A 56 -23.28 -0.62 10.99
N GLY A 57 -24.48 -1.19 10.80
CA GLY A 57 -25.08 -1.39 9.48
C GLY A 57 -25.45 -0.08 8.81
N LEU A 58 -26.16 0.80 9.50
CA LEU A 58 -26.60 2.09 8.97
C LEU A 58 -25.42 2.97 8.59
N ARG A 59 -24.34 2.95 9.37
CA ARG A 59 -23.08 3.62 9.02
C ARG A 59 -22.61 3.28 7.61
N PHE A 60 -22.66 2.01 7.21
CA PHE A 60 -22.22 1.58 5.88
C PHE A 60 -23.28 1.72 4.80
N VAL A 61 -24.56 1.62 5.14
CA VAL A 61 -25.66 1.98 4.22
C VAL A 61 -25.54 3.44 3.80
N VAL A 62 -25.19 4.35 4.73
CA VAL A 62 -24.93 5.76 4.44
C VAL A 62 -23.67 5.94 3.58
N ALA A 63 -22.60 5.20 3.87
CA ALA A 63 -21.32 5.32 3.16
C ALA A 63 -21.37 4.78 1.71
N ALA A 64 -22.17 3.73 1.47
CA ALA A 64 -22.17 2.98 0.21
C ALA A 64 -22.50 3.81 -1.03
N PRO A 65 -23.56 4.65 -1.06
CA PRO A 65 -23.85 5.51 -2.21
C PRO A 65 -22.68 6.42 -2.59
N VAL A 66 -21.96 6.95 -1.60
CA VAL A 66 -20.82 7.86 -1.82
C VAL A 66 -19.65 7.12 -2.46
N PHE A 67 -19.32 5.91 -1.98
CA PHE A 67 -18.28 5.07 -2.58
C PHE A 67 -18.63 4.62 -4.01
N VAL A 68 -19.90 4.28 -4.25
CA VAL A 68 -20.40 3.91 -5.57
C VAL A 68 -20.30 5.10 -6.53
N ALA A 69 -20.69 6.30 -6.09
CA ALA A 69 -20.55 7.52 -6.87
C ALA A 69 -19.07 7.81 -7.18
N ALA A 70 -18.18 7.74 -6.19
CA ALA A 70 -16.74 7.93 -6.37
C ALA A 70 -16.13 6.92 -7.37
N CYS A 71 -16.51 5.65 -7.29
CA CYS A 71 -16.08 4.63 -8.27
C CYS A 71 -16.49 4.98 -9.69
N ARG A 72 -17.73 5.42 -9.90
CA ARG A 72 -18.25 5.80 -11.22
C ARG A 72 -17.56 7.05 -11.76
N MET A 73 -17.42 8.09 -10.93
CA MET A 73 -16.77 9.34 -11.33
C MET A 73 -15.29 9.14 -11.69
N MET A 74 -14.60 8.22 -11.02
CA MET A 74 -13.18 7.92 -11.27
C MET A 74 -12.95 6.79 -12.29
N GLY A 75 -14.01 6.25 -12.89
CA GLY A 75 -13.92 5.14 -13.85
C GLY A 75 -13.25 3.88 -13.27
N LYS A 76 -13.34 3.64 -11.96
CA LYS A 76 -12.67 2.51 -11.30
C LYS A 76 -13.58 1.28 -11.29
N PRO A 77 -13.03 0.08 -11.54
CA PRO A 77 -13.82 -1.15 -11.49
C PRO A 77 -14.31 -1.39 -10.06
N MET A 78 -15.56 -1.81 -9.89
CA MET A 78 -16.14 -2.16 -8.58
C MET A 78 -16.07 -3.66 -8.28
N ARG A 79 -15.72 -4.48 -9.28
CA ARG A 79 -15.68 -5.94 -9.16
C ARG A 79 -14.28 -6.42 -8.85
N TYR A 80 -14.19 -7.37 -7.92
CA TYR A 80 -12.96 -8.10 -7.67
C TYR A 80 -12.64 -9.00 -8.87
N PRO A 81 -11.35 -9.24 -9.18
CA PRO A 81 -10.96 -10.27 -10.12
C PRO A 81 -11.50 -11.64 -9.68
N ARG A 82 -11.97 -12.46 -10.63
CA ARG A 82 -12.59 -13.77 -10.32
C ARG A 82 -11.72 -14.68 -9.44
N LYS A 83 -10.40 -14.65 -9.65
CA LYS A 83 -9.41 -15.42 -8.87
C LYS A 83 -9.32 -15.01 -7.39
N LEU A 84 -9.84 -13.83 -7.03
CA LEU A 84 -9.83 -13.25 -5.68
C LEU A 84 -11.22 -13.29 -5.01
N GLY A 85 -12.11 -14.19 -5.42
CA GLY A 85 -13.44 -14.35 -4.81
C GLY A 85 -13.40 -14.70 -3.31
N TRP A 86 -12.44 -15.52 -2.88
CA TRP A 86 -12.22 -15.81 -1.46
C TRP A 86 -11.83 -14.54 -0.69
N PHE A 87 -11.00 -13.68 -1.31
CA PHE A 87 -10.51 -12.45 -0.71
C PHE A 87 -11.64 -11.42 -0.58
N PHE A 88 -12.54 -11.36 -1.56
CA PHE A 88 -13.79 -10.59 -1.45
C PHE A 88 -14.61 -11.02 -0.22
N GLY A 89 -14.87 -12.32 -0.05
CA GLY A 89 -15.60 -12.84 1.11
C GLY A 89 -14.89 -12.56 2.43
N PHE A 90 -13.56 -12.68 2.44
CA PHE A 90 -12.74 -12.31 3.58
C PHE A 90 -12.87 -10.82 3.94
N ILE A 91 -12.80 -9.88 2.98
CA ILE A 91 -12.99 -8.45 3.27
C ILE A 91 -14.42 -8.14 3.73
N LEU A 92 -15.43 -8.75 3.11
CA LEU A 92 -16.81 -8.61 3.53
C LEU A 92 -16.99 -8.98 5.02
N VAL A 93 -16.50 -10.16 5.42
CA VAL A 93 -16.72 -10.69 6.78
C VAL A 93 -15.72 -10.12 7.79
N CYS A 94 -14.42 -10.22 7.50
CA CYS A 94 -13.32 -9.91 8.41
C CYS A 94 -12.89 -8.44 8.38
N TYR A 95 -13.41 -7.60 7.50
CA TYR A 95 -13.17 -6.16 7.56
C TYR A 95 -14.46 -5.39 7.87
N PHE A 96 -15.52 -5.55 7.07
CA PHE A 96 -16.71 -4.71 7.20
C PHE A 96 -17.80 -5.23 8.15
N THR A 97 -17.96 -6.54 8.30
CA THR A 97 -19.11 -7.10 9.05
C THR A 97 -18.77 -7.36 10.51
N VAL A 98 -18.04 -8.43 10.80
CA VAL A 98 -17.79 -8.90 12.17
C VAL A 98 -17.05 -7.85 13.02
N PRO A 99 -15.97 -7.21 12.52
CA PRO A 99 -15.26 -6.24 13.33
C PRO A 99 -16.13 -5.04 13.72
N PHE A 100 -16.88 -4.45 12.78
CA PHE A 100 -17.65 -3.26 13.11
C PHE A 100 -18.81 -3.53 14.07
N PHE A 101 -19.40 -4.73 14.05
CA PHE A 101 -20.29 -5.17 15.12
C PHE A 101 -19.56 -5.22 16.47
N LEU A 102 -18.42 -5.91 16.55
CA LEU A 102 -17.64 -6.05 17.78
C LEU A 102 -17.18 -4.70 18.35
N LEU A 103 -16.82 -3.76 17.46
CA LEU A 103 -16.45 -2.39 17.84
C LEU A 103 -17.61 -1.65 18.51
N ASN A 104 -18.79 -1.63 17.87
CA ASN A 104 -19.96 -0.95 18.43
C ASN A 104 -20.46 -1.64 19.70
N TYR A 105 -20.46 -2.97 19.74
CA TYR A 105 -20.83 -3.74 20.92
C TYR A 105 -19.87 -3.44 22.09
N GLY A 106 -18.57 -3.46 21.82
CA GLY A 106 -17.55 -3.16 22.82
C GLY A 106 -17.69 -1.79 23.46
N GLU A 107 -17.91 -0.76 22.63
CA GLU A 107 -18.04 0.64 23.06
C GLU A 107 -19.21 0.88 24.04
N GLN A 108 -20.24 0.02 24.04
CA GLN A 108 -21.34 0.14 25.00
C GLN A 108 -20.92 -0.15 26.45
N PHE A 109 -19.87 -0.94 26.63
CA PHE A 109 -19.47 -1.48 27.94
C PHE A 109 -18.18 -0.88 28.50
N VAL A 110 -17.44 -0.09 27.73
CA VAL A 110 -16.19 0.52 28.17
C VAL A 110 -16.19 2.02 27.93
N SER A 111 -15.30 2.76 28.58
CA SER A 111 -15.07 4.16 28.22
C SER A 111 -14.42 4.28 26.84
N SER A 112 -14.67 5.38 26.13
CA SER A 112 -14.04 5.65 24.83
C SER A 112 -12.52 5.71 24.91
N GLY A 113 -11.96 6.19 26.03
CA GLY A 113 -10.53 6.08 26.31
C GLY A 113 -10.07 4.62 26.29
N LEU A 114 -10.70 3.74 27.07
CA LEU A 114 -10.29 2.34 27.13
C LEU A 114 -10.49 1.63 25.78
N ALA A 115 -11.58 1.91 25.07
CA ALA A 115 -11.79 1.36 23.75
C ALA A 115 -10.72 1.78 22.74
N SER A 116 -10.30 3.04 22.80
CA SER A 116 -9.21 3.55 21.98
C SER A 116 -7.89 2.85 22.27
N ILE A 117 -7.58 2.51 23.52
CA ILE A 117 -6.40 1.69 23.87
C ILE A 117 -6.53 0.28 23.28
N CYS A 118 -7.68 -0.37 23.48
CA CYS A 118 -7.91 -1.72 22.94
C CYS A 118 -7.73 -1.76 21.42
N VAL A 119 -8.28 -0.79 20.70
CA VAL A 119 -8.13 -0.69 19.24
C VAL A 119 -6.72 -0.29 18.83
N SER A 120 -6.00 0.49 19.64
CA SER A 120 -4.59 0.83 19.36
C SER A 120 -3.69 -0.41 19.27
N SER A 121 -4.09 -1.54 19.85
CA SER A 121 -3.38 -2.81 19.72
C SER A 121 -3.32 -3.32 18.27
N VAL A 122 -4.21 -2.85 17.38
CA VAL A 122 -4.11 -3.05 15.93
C VAL A 122 -2.71 -2.68 15.42
N SER A 123 -2.09 -1.62 15.96
CA SER A 123 -0.75 -1.20 15.54
C SER A 123 0.29 -2.30 15.76
N ILE A 124 0.34 -2.87 16.98
CA ILE A 124 1.27 -3.94 17.34
C ILE A 124 0.94 -5.22 16.56
N LEU A 125 -0.34 -5.57 16.46
CA LEU A 125 -0.79 -6.77 15.77
C LEU A 125 -0.49 -6.72 14.27
N MET A 126 -0.59 -5.54 13.63
CA MET A 126 -0.17 -5.35 12.25
C MET A 126 1.33 -5.65 12.07
N ILE A 127 2.19 -5.19 12.98
CA ILE A 127 3.63 -5.50 12.95
C ILE A 127 3.85 -7.00 13.09
N ILE A 128 3.22 -7.63 14.09
CA ILE A 128 3.34 -9.07 14.36
C ILE A 128 2.90 -9.89 13.14
N PHE A 129 1.75 -9.58 12.54
CA PHE A 129 1.26 -10.30 11.36
C PHE A 129 2.05 -10.00 10.09
N SER A 130 2.70 -8.82 10.00
CA SER A 130 3.49 -8.47 8.82
C SER A 130 4.73 -9.36 8.64
N VAL A 131 5.33 -9.85 9.74
CA VAL A 131 6.53 -10.69 9.69
C VAL A 131 6.25 -12.03 8.98
N PRO A 132 5.31 -12.89 9.42
CA PRO A 132 5.06 -14.16 8.74
C PRO A 132 4.32 -14.00 7.40
N ILE A 133 3.43 -13.01 7.26
CA ILE A 133 2.55 -12.91 6.07
C ILE A 133 3.22 -12.16 4.92
N LEU A 134 3.90 -11.06 5.22
CA LEU A 134 4.58 -10.20 4.23
C LEU A 134 6.09 -10.44 4.17
N ARG A 135 6.65 -11.27 5.06
CA ARG A 135 8.11 -11.42 5.24
C ARG A 135 8.79 -10.08 5.52
N ALA A 136 8.07 -9.19 6.23
CA ALA A 136 8.57 -7.86 6.55
C ALA A 136 9.77 -7.94 7.49
N ARG A 137 10.83 -7.19 7.17
CA ARG A 137 11.99 -7.03 8.05
C ARG A 137 11.71 -5.91 9.05
N ILE A 138 11.45 -6.29 10.30
CA ILE A 138 11.19 -5.34 11.39
C ILE A 138 12.43 -5.28 12.27
N THR A 139 12.97 -4.08 12.45
CA THR A 139 14.11 -3.86 13.36
C THR A 139 13.66 -3.91 14.81
N GLY A 140 14.53 -4.35 15.72
CA GLY A 140 14.23 -4.38 17.16
C GLY A 140 13.83 -3.00 17.70
N THR A 141 14.44 -1.93 17.19
CA THR A 141 14.10 -0.55 17.53
C THR A 141 12.69 -0.15 17.08
N GLN A 142 12.22 -0.56 15.89
CA GLN A 142 10.86 -0.27 15.43
C GLN A 142 9.81 -0.94 16.32
N PHE A 143 10.06 -2.20 16.68
CA PHE A 143 9.19 -2.94 17.59
C PHE A 143 9.19 -2.30 18.98
N ALA A 144 10.37 -2.00 19.54
CA ALA A 144 10.49 -1.33 20.84
C ALA A 144 9.82 0.05 20.85
N ALA A 145 10.02 0.88 19.84
CA ALA A 145 9.37 2.19 19.72
C ALA A 145 7.84 2.06 19.66
N THR A 146 7.32 1.11 18.89
CA THR A 146 5.87 0.87 18.83
C THR A 146 5.32 0.41 20.18
N LEU A 147 6.03 -0.49 20.86
CA LEU A 147 5.64 -0.99 22.18
C LEU A 147 5.65 0.13 23.23
N ILE A 148 6.70 0.96 23.24
CA ILE A 148 6.80 2.13 24.11
C ILE A 148 5.63 3.09 23.85
N ALA A 149 5.34 3.39 22.58
CA ALA A 149 4.23 4.27 22.21
C ALA A 149 2.87 3.73 22.70
N PHE A 150 2.63 2.41 22.53
CA PHE A 150 1.40 1.77 22.97
C PHE A 150 1.25 1.74 24.50
N VAL A 151 2.31 1.37 25.23
CA VAL A 151 2.30 1.37 26.71
C VAL A 151 2.11 2.79 27.25
N THR A 152 2.82 3.76 26.68
CA THR A 152 2.70 5.18 27.05
C THR A 152 1.28 5.69 26.84
N LEU A 153 0.65 5.30 25.73
CA LEU A 153 -0.75 5.61 25.48
C LEU A 153 -1.68 5.00 26.55
N GLY A 154 -1.44 3.74 26.95
CA GLY A 154 -2.18 3.11 28.03
C GLY A 154 -2.08 3.88 29.35
N VAL A 155 -0.88 4.35 29.69
CA VAL A 155 -0.63 5.21 30.87
C VAL A 155 -1.35 6.54 30.73
N LEU A 156 -1.28 7.20 29.57
CA LEU A 156 -1.93 8.49 29.32
C LEU A 156 -3.44 8.44 29.55
N ILE A 157 -4.11 7.43 28.98
CA ILE A 157 -5.55 7.29 29.10
C ILE A 157 -5.95 6.87 30.52
N THR A 158 -5.21 5.95 31.14
CA THR A 158 -5.46 5.54 32.53
C THR A 158 -5.30 6.71 33.50
N HIS A 159 -4.30 7.57 33.26
CA HIS A 159 -4.06 8.77 34.07
C HIS A 159 -5.16 9.81 33.92
N SER A 160 -5.60 10.09 32.69
CA SER A 160 -6.53 11.19 32.40
C SER A 160 -8.02 10.83 32.57
N GLN A 161 -8.40 9.58 32.30
CA GLN A 161 -9.80 9.13 32.32
C GLN A 161 -10.09 8.02 33.34
N GLY A 162 -9.05 7.39 33.89
CA GLY A 162 -9.20 6.18 34.68
C GLY A 162 -9.59 4.95 33.85
N VAL A 163 -9.85 3.83 34.53
CA VAL A 163 -10.32 2.59 33.91
C VAL A 163 -11.77 2.35 34.33
N ALA A 164 -12.69 2.45 33.37
CA ALA A 164 -14.10 2.18 33.57
C ALA A 164 -14.54 1.02 32.67
N VAL A 165 -14.86 -0.12 33.28
CA VAL A 165 -15.32 -1.34 32.60
C VAL A 165 -16.67 -1.73 33.19
N LYS A 166 -17.74 -1.63 32.38
CA LYS A 166 -19.07 -2.16 32.74
C LYS A 166 -19.16 -3.66 32.50
N SER A 167 -18.45 -4.18 31.49
CA SER A 167 -18.42 -5.61 31.17
C SER A 167 -17.10 -6.00 30.53
N VAL A 168 -16.50 -7.11 31.02
CA VAL A 168 -15.29 -7.70 30.43
C VAL A 168 -15.52 -8.14 28.98
N TRP A 169 -16.76 -8.50 28.61
CA TRP A 169 -17.10 -8.89 27.25
C TRP A 169 -16.96 -7.74 26.25
N GLY A 170 -17.07 -6.49 26.70
CA GLY A 170 -16.77 -5.33 25.86
C GLY A 170 -15.29 -5.25 25.50
N VAL A 171 -14.41 -5.46 26.49
CA VAL A 171 -12.96 -5.51 26.29
C VAL A 171 -12.59 -6.68 25.35
N VAL A 172 -13.16 -7.85 25.58
CA VAL A 172 -12.95 -9.04 24.72
C VAL A 172 -13.39 -8.75 23.28
N ALA A 173 -14.55 -8.12 23.08
CA ALA A 173 -15.03 -7.76 21.75
C ALA A 173 -14.07 -6.78 21.04
N LEU A 174 -13.55 -5.78 21.74
CA LEU A 174 -12.61 -4.81 21.17
C LEU A 174 -11.24 -5.41 20.84
N LEU A 175 -10.75 -6.34 21.65
CA LEU A 175 -9.52 -7.07 21.35
C LEU A 175 -9.72 -8.05 20.18
N ALA A 176 -10.87 -8.72 20.11
CA ALA A 176 -11.24 -9.56 18.97
C ALA A 176 -11.36 -8.72 17.69
N PHE A 177 -11.97 -7.53 17.77
CA PHE A 177 -11.93 -6.53 16.69
C PHE A 177 -10.49 -6.27 16.26
N ALA A 178 -9.60 -5.92 17.20
CA ALA A 178 -8.23 -5.54 16.88
C ALA A 178 -7.46 -6.66 16.15
N VAL A 179 -7.61 -7.91 16.60
CA VAL A 179 -6.99 -9.08 15.95
C VAL A 179 -7.51 -9.28 14.53
N ILE A 180 -8.82 -9.31 14.35
CA ILE A 180 -9.44 -9.55 13.04
C ILE A 180 -9.09 -8.40 12.08
N HIS A 181 -9.17 -7.15 12.54
CA HIS A 181 -8.90 -5.97 11.72
C HIS A 181 -7.41 -5.84 11.36
N ALA A 182 -6.49 -6.12 12.29
CA ALA A 182 -5.06 -6.11 12.01
C ALA A 182 -4.70 -7.17 10.95
N LEU A 183 -5.26 -8.38 11.06
CA LEU A 183 -5.09 -9.42 10.05
C LEU A 183 -5.65 -8.96 8.70
N ALA A 184 -6.84 -8.35 8.70
CA ALA A 184 -7.45 -7.82 7.49
C ALA A 184 -6.57 -6.77 6.80
N TYR A 185 -5.98 -5.81 7.54
CA TYR A 185 -5.05 -4.83 6.96
C TYR A 185 -3.84 -5.48 6.29
N ILE A 186 -3.23 -6.47 6.93
CA ILE A 186 -2.08 -7.19 6.36
C ILE A 186 -2.48 -8.00 5.12
N MET A 187 -3.65 -8.63 5.14
CA MET A 187 -4.19 -9.35 3.99
C MET A 187 -4.52 -8.42 2.82
N ILE A 188 -5.04 -7.20 3.10
CA ILE A 188 -5.23 -6.15 2.09
C ILE A 188 -3.89 -5.70 1.53
N LYS A 189 -2.87 -5.52 2.36
CA LYS A 189 -1.54 -5.17 1.89
C LYS A 189 -0.92 -6.24 0.99
N LYS A 190 -1.15 -7.53 1.30
CA LYS A 190 -0.66 -8.67 0.52
C LYS A 190 -1.40 -8.87 -0.80
N HIS A 191 -2.73 -8.94 -0.76
CA HIS A 191 -3.55 -9.37 -1.90
C HIS A 191 -4.28 -8.22 -2.60
N GLY A 192 -4.33 -7.04 -1.97
CA GLY A 192 -4.87 -5.83 -2.56
C GLY A 192 -3.88 -5.08 -3.46
N ALA A 193 -2.62 -5.52 -3.50
CA ALA A 193 -1.62 -5.00 -4.43
C ALA A 193 -2.12 -5.16 -5.88
N GLY A 194 -2.26 -4.05 -6.60
CA GLY A 194 -2.82 -4.00 -7.95
C GLY A 194 -4.26 -3.52 -8.03
N MET A 195 -5.08 -3.71 -6.99
CA MET A 195 -6.46 -3.20 -6.95
C MET A 195 -6.55 -1.76 -6.46
N HIS A 196 -7.48 -0.99 -7.03
CA HIS A 196 -7.74 0.36 -6.56
C HIS A 196 -8.41 0.31 -5.19
N THR A 197 -8.05 1.23 -4.29
CA THR A 197 -8.63 1.33 -2.94
C THR A 197 -10.16 1.31 -2.95
N LEU A 198 -10.78 2.07 -3.86
CA LEU A 198 -12.24 2.09 -3.96
C LEU A 198 -12.83 0.73 -4.34
N THR A 199 -12.15 -0.04 -5.20
CA THR A 199 -12.59 -1.39 -5.61
C THR A 199 -12.66 -2.33 -4.42
N ILE A 200 -11.64 -2.29 -3.55
CA ILE A 200 -11.54 -3.14 -2.36
C ILE A 200 -12.67 -2.86 -1.37
N ASN A 201 -13.10 -1.60 -1.27
CA ASN A 201 -14.02 -1.19 -0.23
C ASN A 201 -15.50 -1.18 -0.68
N THR A 202 -15.80 -0.75 -1.91
CA THR A 202 -17.16 -0.36 -2.31
C THR A 202 -18.21 -1.45 -2.14
N ILE A 203 -18.03 -2.61 -2.78
CA ILE A 203 -19.04 -3.68 -2.75
C ILE A 203 -19.04 -4.44 -1.42
N PRO A 204 -17.87 -4.86 -0.85
CA PRO A 204 -17.86 -5.49 0.46
C PRO A 204 -18.47 -4.62 1.56
N MET A 205 -18.22 -3.31 1.56
CA MET A 205 -18.81 -2.39 2.54
C MET A 205 -20.32 -2.26 2.36
N ALA A 206 -20.81 -2.13 1.12
CA ALA A 206 -22.24 -2.05 0.85
C ALA A 206 -22.98 -3.30 1.31
N LEU A 207 -22.45 -4.49 0.98
CA LEU A 207 -23.02 -5.75 1.44
C LEU A 207 -22.91 -5.93 2.96
N GLY A 208 -21.78 -5.55 3.56
CA GLY A 208 -21.61 -5.58 5.02
C GLY A 208 -22.64 -4.69 5.73
N GLY A 209 -22.89 -3.49 5.19
CA GLY A 209 -23.94 -2.58 5.68
C GLY A 209 -25.34 -3.19 5.59
N ILE A 210 -25.68 -3.83 4.47
CA ILE A 210 -26.96 -4.52 4.29
C ILE A 210 -27.09 -5.69 5.27
N LEU A 211 -26.05 -6.52 5.41
CA LEU A 211 -26.05 -7.68 6.31
C LEU A 211 -26.21 -7.26 7.77
N LEU A 212 -25.44 -6.26 8.22
CA LEU A 212 -25.50 -5.76 9.59
C LEU A 212 -26.85 -5.07 9.87
N THR A 213 -27.36 -4.25 8.95
CA THR A 213 -28.67 -3.61 9.12
C THR A 213 -29.79 -4.65 9.16
N GLY A 214 -29.74 -5.64 8.26
CA GLY A 214 -30.71 -6.75 8.24
C GLY A 214 -30.65 -7.59 9.52
N ALA A 215 -29.44 -7.88 10.02
CA ALA A 215 -29.25 -8.54 11.31
C ALA A 215 -29.79 -7.70 12.48
N GLY A 216 -29.56 -6.39 12.49
CA GLY A 216 -30.13 -5.48 13.49
C GLY A 216 -31.66 -5.50 13.49
N LEU A 217 -32.27 -5.41 12.30
CA LEU A 217 -33.73 -5.52 12.17
C LEU A 217 -34.28 -6.87 12.65
N LEU A 218 -33.56 -7.97 12.40
CA LEU A 218 -34.00 -9.31 12.76
C LEU A 218 -33.85 -9.61 14.26
N PHE A 219 -32.67 -9.30 14.82
CA PHE A 219 -32.27 -9.69 16.18
C PHE A 219 -32.46 -8.58 17.22
N GLU A 220 -32.19 -7.32 16.87
CA GLU A 220 -32.29 -6.19 17.82
C GLU A 220 -33.66 -5.52 17.77
N ARG A 221 -34.34 -5.56 16.61
CA ARG A 221 -35.69 -5.00 16.39
C ARG A 221 -35.82 -3.56 16.91
N PRO A 222 -34.96 -2.63 16.44
CA PRO A 222 -34.95 -1.26 16.95
C PRO A 222 -36.30 -0.57 16.73
N GLY A 223 -36.80 0.10 17.78
CA GLY A 223 -37.94 1.02 17.68
C GLY A 223 -37.56 2.32 16.98
N TRP A 224 -38.54 3.21 16.74
CA TRP A 224 -38.26 4.51 16.11
C TRP A 224 -37.58 5.50 17.06
N ASP A 225 -37.66 5.26 18.37
CA ASP A 225 -37.09 6.08 19.44
C ASP A 225 -35.56 6.07 19.47
N VAL A 226 -34.92 5.04 18.90
CA VAL A 226 -33.45 4.96 18.80
C VAL A 226 -32.86 5.95 17.78
N PHE A 227 -33.71 6.49 16.89
CA PHE A 227 -33.31 7.44 15.83
C PHE A 227 -33.43 8.89 16.30
N THR A 228 -32.65 9.24 17.32
CA THR A 228 -32.55 10.61 17.81
C THR A 228 -31.73 11.47 16.84
N VAL A 229 -31.88 12.80 16.91
CA VAL A 229 -31.03 13.74 16.15
C VAL A 229 -29.54 13.48 16.41
N ARG A 230 -29.19 13.11 17.65
CA ARG A 230 -27.83 12.81 18.08
C ARG A 230 -27.30 11.53 17.43
N SER A 231 -28.05 10.42 17.49
CA SER A 231 -27.61 9.13 16.95
C SER A 231 -27.59 9.11 15.42
N VAL A 232 -28.56 9.79 14.78
CA VAL A 232 -28.58 9.97 13.32
C VAL A 232 -27.42 10.85 12.86
N GLY A 233 -27.20 12.00 13.52
CA GLY A 233 -26.07 12.89 13.20
C GLY A 233 -24.72 12.19 13.36
N ALA A 234 -24.54 11.42 14.44
CA ALA A 234 -23.35 10.61 14.66
C ALA A 234 -23.17 9.53 13.58
N THR A 235 -24.25 8.83 13.21
CA THR A 235 -24.22 7.79 12.16
C THR A 235 -23.88 8.39 10.79
N LEU A 236 -24.40 9.57 10.45
CA LEU A 236 -24.08 10.28 9.22
C LEU A 236 -22.60 10.70 9.19
N TYR A 237 -22.09 11.24 10.29
CA TYR A 237 -20.69 11.60 10.42
C TYR A 237 -19.77 10.38 10.26
N LEU A 238 -20.09 9.28 10.96
CA LEU A 238 -19.33 8.03 10.88
C LEU A 238 -19.41 7.41 9.49
N GLY A 239 -20.56 7.49 8.83
CA GLY A 239 -20.76 6.97 7.48
C GLY A 239 -19.98 7.74 6.43
N VAL A 240 -20.12 9.06 6.39
CA VAL A 240 -19.53 9.89 5.33
C VAL A 240 -18.07 10.25 5.65
N VAL A 241 -17.83 10.94 6.77
CA VAL A 241 -16.49 11.47 7.06
C VAL A 241 -15.56 10.34 7.47
N ALA A 242 -15.95 9.52 8.43
CA ALA A 242 -15.06 8.50 8.97
C ALA A 242 -14.85 7.31 8.03
N SER A 243 -15.91 6.77 7.42
CA SER A 243 -15.78 5.64 6.49
C SER A 243 -15.34 6.08 5.10
N VAL A 244 -15.97 7.06 4.46
CA VAL A 244 -15.61 7.41 3.07
C VAL A 244 -14.25 8.09 3.02
N VAL A 245 -14.12 9.25 3.65
CA VAL A 245 -12.87 10.03 3.59
C VAL A 245 -11.76 9.29 4.34
N GLY A 246 -12.06 8.81 5.56
CA GLY A 246 -11.08 8.10 6.38
C GLY A 246 -10.54 6.83 5.70
N PHE A 247 -11.38 5.90 5.21
CA PHE A 247 -10.87 4.70 4.54
C PHE A 247 -10.17 5.05 3.23
N ALA A 248 -10.72 5.95 2.40
CA ALA A 248 -10.08 6.31 1.14
C ALA A 248 -8.65 6.82 1.35
N VAL A 249 -8.45 7.74 2.30
CA VAL A 249 -7.14 8.30 2.60
C VAL A 249 -6.24 7.26 3.28
N TYR A 250 -6.74 6.52 4.27
CA TYR A 250 -5.93 5.52 4.97
C TYR A 250 -5.43 4.42 4.04
N PHE A 251 -6.29 3.87 3.19
CA PHE A 251 -5.87 2.84 2.24
C PHE A 251 -4.94 3.38 1.15
N TRP A 252 -5.13 4.64 0.73
CA TRP A 252 -4.18 5.32 -0.16
C TRP A 252 -2.79 5.45 0.48
N LEU A 253 -2.73 5.79 1.78
CA LEU A 253 -1.50 5.81 2.57
C LEU A 253 -0.91 4.41 2.74
N MET A 254 -1.73 3.41 3.01
CA MET A 254 -1.30 2.02 3.22
C MET A 254 -0.63 1.41 1.97
N GLN A 255 -1.02 1.88 0.77
CA GLN A 255 -0.37 1.51 -0.49
C GLN A 255 0.98 2.21 -0.72
N ARG A 256 1.29 3.28 0.04
CA ARG A 256 2.47 4.14 -0.15
C ARG A 256 3.46 4.10 1.01
N MET A 257 3.00 3.65 2.17
CA MET A 257 3.76 3.63 3.40
C MET A 257 4.06 2.18 3.79
N ASP A 258 5.19 2.00 4.45
CA ASP A 258 5.51 0.73 5.09
C ASP A 258 4.50 0.42 6.21
N THR A 259 4.46 -0.84 6.62
CA THR A 259 3.44 -1.33 7.54
C THR A 259 3.57 -0.72 8.93
N VAL A 260 4.79 -0.48 9.40
CA VAL A 260 5.03 0.10 10.72
C VAL A 260 4.58 1.55 10.74
N THR A 261 4.97 2.37 9.76
CA THR A 261 4.57 3.78 9.78
C THR A 261 3.07 3.98 9.69
N VAL A 262 2.39 3.25 8.80
CA VAL A 262 0.94 3.40 8.66
C VAL A 262 0.20 2.90 9.91
N SER A 263 0.74 1.89 10.61
CA SER A 263 0.13 1.36 11.84
C SER A 263 0.17 2.35 13.01
N PHE A 264 1.15 3.27 13.05
CA PHE A 264 1.20 4.34 14.05
C PHE A 264 -0.01 5.28 14.01
N ALA A 265 -0.78 5.33 12.91
CA ALA A 265 -2.06 6.04 12.91
C ALA A 265 -2.98 5.54 14.04
N PHE A 266 -2.94 4.24 14.35
CA PHE A 266 -3.68 3.63 15.47
C PHE A 266 -3.10 3.94 16.85
N VAL A 267 -1.94 4.57 16.98
CA VAL A 267 -1.45 5.01 18.31
C VAL A 267 -1.63 6.52 18.48
N LEU A 268 -1.73 7.25 17.37
CA LEU A 268 -1.85 8.69 17.37
C LEU A 268 -3.30 9.19 17.44
N PHE A 269 -4.27 8.47 16.86
CA PHE A 269 -5.66 8.91 16.91
C PHE A 269 -6.28 9.00 18.33
N PRO A 270 -5.88 8.22 19.37
CA PRO A 270 -6.42 8.38 20.72
C PRO A 270 -5.90 9.65 21.40
N ILE A 271 -4.75 10.19 20.95
CA ILE A 271 -4.25 11.49 21.39
C ILE A 271 -5.26 12.57 21.02
N ILE A 272 -5.78 12.53 19.78
CA ILE A 272 -6.83 13.43 19.33
C ILE A 272 -8.12 13.20 20.10
N ALA A 273 -8.48 11.95 20.37
CA ALA A 273 -9.65 11.61 21.18
C ALA A 273 -9.56 12.22 22.60
N GLN A 274 -8.38 12.17 23.22
CA GLN A 274 -8.13 12.77 24.53
C GLN A 274 -8.25 14.29 24.50
N VAL A 275 -7.71 14.95 23.47
CA VAL A 275 -7.82 16.41 23.31
C VAL A 275 -9.28 16.82 23.11
N LEU A 276 -10.06 16.05 22.34
CA LEU A 276 -11.49 16.30 22.17
C LEU A 276 -12.28 16.03 23.46
N ALA A 277 -11.91 15.00 24.23
CA ALA A 277 -12.52 14.74 25.53
C ALA A 277 -12.25 15.88 26.53
N LEU A 278 -11.06 16.49 26.51
CA LEU A 278 -10.78 17.69 27.29
C LEU A 278 -11.73 18.83 26.91
N VAL A 279 -11.88 19.10 25.61
CA VAL A 279 -12.70 20.23 25.12
C VAL A 279 -14.19 20.02 25.38
N VAL A 280 -14.69 18.79 25.21
CA VAL A 280 -16.12 18.48 25.29
C VAL A 280 -16.57 18.08 26.70
N GLU A 281 -15.78 17.26 27.39
CA GLU A 281 -16.12 16.67 28.69
C GLU A 281 -15.36 17.33 29.86
N GLY A 282 -14.39 18.21 29.59
CA GLY A 282 -13.61 18.89 30.64
C GLY A 282 -12.64 17.96 31.38
N THR A 283 -12.17 16.88 30.74
CA THR A 283 -11.29 15.90 31.39
C THR A 283 -9.98 16.51 31.88
N PRO A 284 -9.39 16.03 32.99
CA PRO A 284 -8.11 16.54 33.48
C PRO A 284 -7.01 16.43 32.41
N PHE A 285 -6.38 17.56 32.11
CA PHE A 285 -5.24 17.63 31.19
C PHE A 285 -4.12 18.43 31.82
N ASP A 286 -3.12 17.72 32.31
CA ASP A 286 -2.01 18.26 33.07
C ASP A 286 -0.68 18.10 32.32
N TRP A 287 0.41 18.56 32.94
CA TRP A 287 1.75 18.49 32.33
C TRP A 287 2.20 17.03 32.10
N VAL A 288 1.75 16.07 32.94
CA VAL A 288 2.04 14.65 32.76
C VAL A 288 1.46 14.16 31.44
N SER A 289 0.22 14.55 31.13
CA SER A 289 -0.44 14.22 29.86
C SER A 289 0.35 14.74 28.65
N VAL A 290 0.88 15.97 28.73
CA VAL A 290 1.74 16.55 27.69
C VAL A 290 3.04 15.76 27.51
N VAL A 291 3.72 15.38 28.60
CA VAL A 291 4.96 14.59 28.55
C VAL A 291 4.72 13.23 27.89
N LEU A 292 3.64 12.54 28.25
CA LEU A 292 3.29 11.25 27.65
C LEU A 292 2.99 11.39 26.15
N MET A 293 2.31 12.46 25.71
CA MET A 293 2.11 12.73 24.28
C MET A 293 3.43 12.96 23.54
N VAL A 294 4.36 13.72 24.13
CA VAL A 294 5.70 13.95 23.56
C VAL A 294 6.46 12.63 23.42
N VAL A 295 6.38 11.74 24.42
CA VAL A 295 7.02 10.40 24.35
C VAL A 295 6.44 9.57 23.19
N ILE A 296 5.11 9.58 22.99
CA ILE A 296 4.47 8.86 21.87
C ILE A 296 4.93 9.42 20.52
N LEU A 297 4.98 10.75 20.37
CA LEU A 297 5.46 11.41 19.15
C LEU A 297 6.95 11.15 18.91
N GLY A 298 7.76 11.12 19.97
CA GLY A 298 9.17 10.77 19.91
C GLY A 298 9.40 9.35 19.43
N ALA A 299 8.62 8.38 19.92
CA ALA A 299 8.68 6.99 19.45
C ALA A 299 8.33 6.86 17.95
N PHE A 300 7.34 7.63 17.48
CA PHE A 300 7.02 7.72 16.06
C PHE A 300 8.19 8.32 15.24
N ALA A 301 8.80 9.40 15.73
CA ALA A 301 9.95 10.03 15.08
C ALA A 301 11.18 9.11 15.01
N VAL A 302 11.47 8.35 16.07
CA VAL A 302 12.54 7.34 16.09
C VAL A 302 12.30 6.25 15.04
N THR A 303 11.04 5.82 14.89
CA THR A 303 10.64 4.85 13.88
C THR A 303 10.90 5.39 12.47
N GLN A 304 10.50 6.64 12.21
CA GLN A 304 10.76 7.31 10.93
C GLN A 304 12.26 7.47 10.65
N TRP A 305 13.04 7.87 11.65
CA TRP A 305 14.48 8.04 11.53
C TRP A 305 15.16 6.72 11.17
N ASN A 306 14.87 5.65 11.92
CA ASN A 306 15.47 4.35 11.69
C ASN A 306 15.15 3.81 10.28
N GLN A 307 13.92 3.99 9.80
CA GLN A 307 13.58 3.60 8.42
C GLN A 307 14.36 4.37 7.37
N ARG A 308 14.54 5.67 7.57
CA ARG A 308 15.35 6.49 6.65
C ARG A 308 16.80 6.05 6.67
N SER A 309 17.36 5.80 7.85
CA SER A 309 18.73 5.30 7.99
C SER A 309 18.89 3.92 7.35
N ALA A 310 17.98 2.98 7.62
CA ALA A 310 18.00 1.64 7.05
C ALA A 310 17.93 1.67 5.51
N ARG A 311 17.06 2.51 4.93
CA ARG A 311 16.99 2.72 3.48
C ARG A 311 18.25 3.37 2.90
N ALA A 312 18.88 4.29 3.64
CA ALA A 312 20.12 4.92 3.21
C ALA A 312 21.32 3.95 3.27
N SER A 313 21.27 2.96 4.16
CA SER A 313 22.31 1.93 4.30
C SER A 313 22.12 0.72 3.38
N GLU A 314 20.97 0.57 2.72
CA GLU A 314 20.76 -0.52 1.76
C GLU A 314 21.64 -0.32 0.51
N PRO A 315 22.40 -1.35 0.08
CA PRO A 315 23.25 -1.23 -1.11
C PRO A 315 22.38 -0.95 -2.34
N GLN A 316 22.64 0.19 -2.98
CA GLN A 316 21.90 0.63 -4.17
C GLN A 316 22.20 -0.29 -5.36
N THR A 317 21.17 -0.52 -6.17
CA THR A 317 21.30 -1.28 -7.43
C THR A 317 21.74 -0.42 -8.61
N LEU A 318 21.76 0.90 -8.42
CA LEU A 318 22.28 1.87 -9.39
C LEU A 318 23.34 2.74 -8.73
N ASP A 319 24.38 3.09 -9.48
CA ASP A 319 25.40 4.05 -9.04
C ASP A 319 24.97 5.51 -9.26
N ALA A 320 25.88 6.45 -9.00
CA ALA A 320 25.63 7.89 -9.15
C ALA A 320 25.30 8.31 -10.59
N ASP A 321 25.83 7.59 -11.58
CA ASP A 321 25.58 7.81 -13.01
C ASP A 321 24.34 7.04 -13.49
N GLY A 322 23.68 6.31 -12.59
CA GLY A 322 22.51 5.48 -12.84
C GLY A 322 22.80 4.24 -13.67
N GLN A 323 24.04 3.75 -13.66
CA GLN A 323 24.42 2.44 -14.21
C GLN A 323 24.18 1.34 -13.17
N PRO A 324 23.95 0.09 -13.59
CA PRO A 324 23.72 -1.01 -12.65
C PRO A 324 25.00 -1.34 -11.88
N THR A 325 24.89 -1.43 -10.55
CA THR A 325 26.01 -1.85 -9.68
C THR A 325 26.33 -3.33 -9.88
N ASP A 326 27.50 -3.79 -9.43
CA ASP A 326 27.89 -5.21 -9.55
C ASP A 326 26.89 -6.16 -8.89
N LYS A 327 26.27 -5.73 -7.78
CA LYS A 327 25.21 -6.49 -7.11
C LYS A 327 23.96 -6.61 -7.98
N ALA A 328 23.57 -5.53 -8.66
CA ALA A 328 22.45 -5.54 -9.59
C ALA A 328 22.73 -6.45 -10.78
N LEU A 329 23.93 -6.32 -11.37
CA LEU A 329 24.38 -7.16 -12.48
C LEU A 329 24.44 -8.64 -12.10
N ALA A 330 24.93 -8.99 -10.92
CA ALA A 330 24.94 -10.38 -10.44
C ALA A 330 23.52 -10.96 -10.39
N THR A 331 22.56 -10.20 -9.88
CA THR A 331 21.14 -10.62 -9.81
C THR A 331 20.54 -10.78 -11.22
N ILE A 332 20.83 -9.84 -12.11
CA ILE A 332 20.37 -9.87 -13.51
C ILE A 332 20.98 -11.06 -14.27
N TYR A 333 22.27 -11.31 -14.07
CA TYR A 333 23.00 -12.39 -14.74
C TYR A 333 22.55 -13.77 -14.25
N GLU A 334 22.30 -13.92 -12.94
CA GLU A 334 21.72 -15.14 -12.39
C GLU A 334 20.31 -15.38 -12.93
N HIS A 335 19.51 -14.32 -13.12
CA HIS A 335 18.21 -14.44 -13.76
C HIS A 335 18.33 -14.87 -15.22
N ALA A 336 19.15 -14.20 -16.01
CA ALA A 336 19.35 -14.53 -17.43
C ALA A 336 19.86 -15.96 -17.63
N ALA A 337 20.81 -16.41 -16.80
CA ALA A 337 21.31 -17.78 -16.85
C ALA A 337 20.26 -18.83 -16.48
N ARG A 338 19.31 -18.50 -15.60
CA ARG A 338 18.25 -19.41 -15.17
C ARG A 338 17.15 -19.58 -16.22
N GLU A 339 16.78 -18.51 -16.92
CA GLU A 339 15.70 -18.56 -17.91
C GLU A 339 16.16 -19.13 -19.26
N TYR A 340 17.47 -19.14 -19.54
CA TYR A 340 18.03 -19.72 -20.76
C TYR A 340 17.51 -21.16 -21.00
N PRO A 341 17.03 -21.51 -22.22
CA PRO A 341 17.19 -20.79 -23.48
C PRO A 341 16.13 -19.71 -23.78
N ALA A 342 15.21 -19.42 -22.86
CA ALA A 342 14.28 -18.30 -22.99
C ALA A 342 14.95 -16.95 -22.65
N GLU A 343 14.40 -15.86 -23.21
CA GLU A 343 14.75 -14.50 -22.81
C GLU A 343 14.23 -14.22 -21.40
N ALA A 344 15.14 -13.82 -20.50
CA ALA A 344 14.80 -13.19 -19.24
C ALA A 344 14.48 -11.72 -19.47
N CYS A 345 13.59 -11.15 -18.65
CA CYS A 345 13.30 -9.72 -18.66
C CYS A 345 13.04 -9.16 -17.25
N GLY A 346 13.19 -7.85 -17.10
CA GLY A 346 12.89 -7.19 -15.83
C GLY A 346 13.23 -5.71 -15.83
N PHE A 347 13.24 -5.13 -14.63
CA PHE A 347 13.55 -3.72 -14.44
C PHE A 347 14.41 -3.47 -13.20
N VAL A 348 15.17 -2.39 -13.24
CA VAL A 348 16.08 -1.94 -12.18
C VAL A 348 15.63 -0.58 -11.67
N ARG A 349 15.49 -0.49 -10.35
CA ARG A 349 15.28 0.74 -9.60
C ARG A 349 16.53 1.08 -8.82
N THR A 350 16.55 2.15 -8.03
CA THR A 350 17.68 2.42 -7.13
C THR A 350 17.71 1.44 -5.96
N SER A 351 16.54 0.97 -5.49
CA SER A 351 16.45 0.07 -4.33
C SER A 351 16.57 -1.42 -4.65
N ALA A 352 16.21 -1.85 -5.86
CA ALA A 352 16.10 -3.27 -6.20
C ALA A 352 16.13 -3.56 -7.71
N VAL A 353 16.48 -4.81 -8.02
CA VAL A 353 16.22 -5.46 -9.31
C VAL A 353 14.93 -6.27 -9.20
N THR A 354 14.02 -6.13 -10.16
CA THR A 354 12.82 -6.97 -10.28
C THR A 354 12.96 -7.90 -11.48
N CYS A 355 13.00 -9.20 -11.22
CA CYS A 355 13.00 -10.25 -12.24
C CYS A 355 11.54 -10.54 -12.62
N CYS A 356 11.17 -10.26 -13.86
CA CYS A 356 9.81 -10.51 -14.35
C CYS A 356 9.74 -11.91 -14.96
N GLN A 357 8.54 -12.48 -14.97
CA GLN A 357 8.28 -13.71 -15.70
C GLN A 357 8.00 -13.37 -17.16
N ASN A 358 8.70 -14.02 -18.09
CA ASN A 358 8.38 -13.91 -19.51
C ASN A 358 7.07 -14.66 -19.81
N VAL A 359 6.01 -13.94 -20.17
CA VAL A 359 4.68 -14.51 -20.42
C VAL A 359 4.34 -14.62 -21.92
N ILE A 360 5.31 -14.43 -22.81
CA ILE A 360 5.05 -14.37 -24.25
C ILE A 360 4.40 -15.66 -24.79
N ASP A 361 4.85 -16.82 -24.32
CA ASP A 361 4.30 -18.12 -24.74
C ASP A 361 2.87 -18.32 -24.24
N ASP A 362 2.60 -17.90 -22.99
CA ASP A 362 1.25 -17.94 -22.41
C ASP A 362 0.27 -17.04 -23.18
N LEU A 363 0.73 -15.87 -23.61
CA LEU A 363 -0.06 -14.94 -24.41
C LEU A 363 -0.29 -15.47 -25.83
N ALA A 364 0.75 -16.02 -26.46
CA ALA A 364 0.67 -16.63 -27.79
C ALA A 364 -0.31 -17.82 -27.81
N SER A 365 -0.35 -18.63 -26.74
CA SER A 365 -1.31 -19.74 -26.61
C SER A 365 -2.77 -19.28 -26.51
N GLN A 366 -3.02 -18.09 -25.94
CA GLN A 366 -4.35 -17.52 -25.78
C GLN A 366 -4.83 -16.74 -27.01
N ARG A 367 -3.89 -16.21 -27.80
CA ARG A 367 -4.14 -15.43 -29.03
C ARG A 367 -3.22 -15.89 -30.16
N PRO A 368 -3.52 -17.05 -30.78
CA PRO A 368 -2.69 -17.57 -31.86
C PRO A 368 -2.67 -16.59 -33.04
N GLY A 369 -1.48 -16.18 -33.48
CA GLY A 369 -1.27 -15.26 -34.61
C GLY A 369 -1.02 -13.80 -34.25
N ASP A 370 -1.23 -13.39 -32.99
CA ASP A 370 -0.93 -12.02 -32.52
C ASP A 370 0.56 -11.84 -32.16
N PHE A 371 1.31 -12.93 -32.01
CA PHE A 371 2.70 -12.93 -31.56
C PHE A 371 3.59 -13.62 -32.61
N GLU A 372 4.56 -12.87 -33.12
CA GLU A 372 5.55 -13.36 -34.10
C GLU A 372 6.77 -14.00 -33.43
N ARG A 373 7.03 -13.69 -32.15
CA ARG A 373 8.19 -14.16 -31.37
C ARG A 373 7.73 -15.13 -30.26
N MET A 374 8.60 -16.09 -29.96
CA MET A 374 8.47 -17.04 -28.83
C MET A 374 9.51 -16.71 -27.76
N SER A 375 9.38 -17.29 -26.58
CA SER A 375 10.25 -17.02 -25.43
C SER A 375 11.76 -17.10 -25.70
N GLY A 376 12.23 -17.99 -26.57
CA GLY A 376 13.66 -18.09 -26.96
C GLY A 376 14.16 -17.00 -27.89
N THR A 377 13.27 -16.14 -28.38
CA THR A 377 13.58 -15.08 -29.30
C THR A 377 12.90 -13.79 -28.93
N GLY A 378 12.24 -13.65 -27.78
CA GLY A 378 11.54 -12.44 -27.38
C GLY A 378 10.92 -12.55 -25.98
N TYR A 379 10.47 -11.43 -25.44
CA TYR A 379 9.77 -11.41 -24.14
C TYR A 379 8.52 -10.54 -24.15
N ALA A 380 7.63 -10.83 -23.21
CA ALA A 380 6.48 -9.99 -22.89
C ALA A 380 6.30 -9.90 -21.37
N PHE A 381 6.04 -8.69 -20.88
CA PHE A 381 5.72 -8.46 -19.46
C PHE A 381 4.30 -8.90 -19.12
N GLY A 382 4.13 -9.43 -17.90
CA GLY A 382 2.81 -9.70 -17.34
C GLY A 382 2.04 -8.40 -17.06
N ALA A 383 0.71 -8.49 -16.99
CA ALA A 383 -0.14 -7.33 -16.69
C ALA A 383 0.17 -6.69 -15.32
N SER A 384 0.58 -7.48 -14.32
CA SER A 384 1.04 -6.99 -13.03
C SER A 384 2.32 -6.15 -13.17
N ASP A 385 3.24 -6.62 -14.00
CA ASP A 385 4.57 -6.04 -14.16
C ASP A 385 4.48 -4.73 -14.96
N LEU A 386 3.63 -4.68 -15.99
CA LEU A 386 3.31 -3.44 -16.71
C LEU A 386 2.63 -2.40 -15.81
N LEU A 387 1.73 -2.82 -14.92
CA LEU A 387 1.10 -1.92 -13.96
C LEU A 387 2.10 -1.40 -12.93
N ASP A 388 3.03 -2.23 -12.47
CA ASP A 388 4.11 -1.83 -11.57
C ASP A 388 5.08 -0.86 -12.24
N LEU A 389 5.54 -1.20 -13.46
CA LEU A 389 6.39 -0.34 -14.29
C LEU A 389 5.75 1.03 -14.49
N GLY A 390 4.50 1.08 -14.96
CA GLY A 390 3.77 2.33 -15.17
C GLY A 390 3.61 3.17 -13.89
N ARG A 391 3.27 2.54 -12.76
CA ARG A 391 3.15 3.24 -11.46
C ARG A 391 4.50 3.70 -10.91
N SER A 392 5.59 3.04 -11.30
CA SER A 392 6.91 3.34 -10.79
C SER A 392 7.38 4.73 -11.20
N PHE A 393 7.05 5.20 -12.40
CA PHE A 393 7.48 6.51 -12.91
C PHE A 393 6.93 7.67 -12.09
N ASP A 394 5.75 7.47 -11.52
CA ASP A 394 5.16 8.41 -10.56
C ASP A 394 5.62 8.17 -9.13
N GLY A 395 6.50 7.19 -8.85
CA GLY A 395 6.94 6.72 -7.53
C GLY A 395 8.16 7.44 -6.95
N ASP A 396 8.55 7.12 -5.71
CA ASP A 396 9.77 7.67 -5.07
C ASP A 396 11.05 6.89 -5.45
N ASP A 397 10.88 5.75 -6.12
CA ASP A 397 11.95 4.88 -6.63
C ASP A 397 11.55 4.39 -8.04
N PRO A 398 11.61 5.27 -9.05
CA PRO A 398 11.17 4.94 -10.40
C PRO A 398 12.08 3.91 -11.05
N VAL A 399 11.53 3.11 -11.97
CA VAL A 399 12.35 2.27 -12.85
C VAL A 399 13.25 3.17 -13.70
N ARG A 400 14.54 2.84 -13.74
CA ARG A 400 15.56 3.56 -14.51
C ARG A 400 16.11 2.74 -15.67
N ILE A 401 16.10 1.42 -15.52
CA ILE A 401 16.60 0.49 -16.54
C ILE A 401 15.56 -0.62 -16.75
N ILE A 402 15.24 -0.91 -18.00
CA ILE A 402 14.62 -2.19 -18.39
C ILE A 402 15.72 -3.09 -18.90
N TYR A 403 15.75 -4.36 -18.49
CA TYR A 403 16.72 -5.32 -19.02
C TYR A 403 16.04 -6.51 -19.66
N HIS A 404 16.71 -7.07 -20.64
CA HIS A 404 16.37 -8.35 -21.25
C HIS A 404 17.63 -9.11 -21.67
N SER A 405 17.50 -10.41 -21.90
CA SER A 405 18.62 -11.25 -22.37
C SER A 405 18.40 -11.76 -23.78
N HIS A 406 19.47 -11.87 -24.55
CA HIS A 406 19.49 -12.53 -25.85
C HIS A 406 20.22 -13.88 -25.75
N PRO A 407 19.61 -14.99 -26.20
CA PRO A 407 20.25 -16.30 -26.24
C PRO A 407 21.25 -16.38 -27.41
N ASP A 408 22.53 -16.64 -27.10
CA ASP A 408 23.62 -16.98 -28.03
C ASP A 408 23.99 -15.96 -29.13
N VAL A 409 23.37 -14.77 -29.18
CA VAL A 409 23.58 -13.79 -30.25
C VAL A 409 24.32 -12.52 -29.82
N GLY A 410 24.70 -12.39 -28.56
CA GLY A 410 25.42 -11.21 -28.07
C GLY A 410 24.53 -10.12 -27.48
N ALA A 411 25.16 -9.22 -26.71
CA ALA A 411 24.52 -8.06 -26.09
C ALA A 411 24.48 -6.88 -27.06
N TYR A 412 23.44 -6.83 -27.89
CA TYR A 412 23.17 -5.71 -28.81
C TYR A 412 21.70 -5.33 -28.75
N PHE A 413 21.38 -4.07 -29.04
CA PHE A 413 20.00 -3.60 -29.15
C PHE A 413 19.54 -3.80 -30.58
N SER A 414 18.63 -4.74 -30.81
CA SER A 414 18.19 -5.15 -32.17
C SER A 414 17.24 -4.11 -32.79
N ASP A 415 17.07 -4.14 -34.11
CA ASP A 415 16.07 -3.29 -34.78
C ASP A 415 14.64 -3.58 -34.27
N GLU A 416 14.34 -4.83 -33.95
CA GLU A 416 13.11 -5.22 -33.26
C GLU A 416 13.00 -4.56 -31.88
N ASP A 417 14.05 -4.55 -31.07
CA ASP A 417 14.03 -3.88 -29.76
C ASP A 417 13.76 -2.38 -29.90
N HIS A 418 14.35 -1.73 -30.92
CA HIS A 418 14.04 -0.34 -31.25
C HIS A 418 12.56 -0.14 -31.60
N ARG A 419 11.96 -1.03 -32.41
CA ARG A 419 10.55 -0.92 -32.81
C ARG A 419 9.60 -1.03 -31.61
N TYR A 420 9.93 -1.83 -30.61
CA TYR A 420 9.09 -1.95 -29.40
C TYR A 420 9.37 -0.88 -28.36
N ALA A 421 10.61 -0.38 -28.27
CA ALA A 421 10.99 0.64 -27.29
C ALA A 421 10.70 2.07 -27.74
N VAL A 422 10.55 2.32 -29.05
CA VAL A 422 10.34 3.65 -29.64
C VAL A 422 9.08 3.66 -30.49
N VAL A 423 8.16 4.57 -30.19
CA VAL A 423 6.93 4.81 -30.98
C VAL A 423 6.92 6.27 -31.41
N ASP A 424 6.71 6.51 -32.72
CA ASP A 424 6.72 7.84 -33.33
C ASP A 424 7.99 8.66 -33.02
N GLY A 425 9.14 7.99 -32.95
CA GLY A 425 10.44 8.62 -32.67
C GLY A 425 10.65 9.01 -31.20
N VAL A 426 9.77 8.57 -30.30
CA VAL A 426 9.86 8.84 -28.85
C VAL A 426 9.91 7.52 -28.07
N PRO A 427 10.72 7.42 -27.00
CA PRO A 427 10.72 6.25 -26.13
C PRO A 427 9.34 6.00 -25.52
N VAL A 428 8.87 4.75 -25.57
CA VAL A 428 7.65 4.30 -24.88
C VAL A 428 7.79 4.48 -23.37
N HIS A 429 9.00 4.26 -22.85
CA HIS A 429 9.33 4.45 -21.44
C HIS A 429 10.60 5.30 -21.32
N PRO A 430 10.66 6.24 -20.35
CA PRO A 430 11.81 7.11 -20.14
C PRO A 430 12.93 6.39 -19.36
N VAL A 431 13.46 5.30 -19.92
CA VAL A 431 14.41 4.38 -19.27
C VAL A 431 15.58 4.07 -20.20
N ARG A 432 16.70 3.66 -19.59
CA ARG A 432 17.81 2.99 -20.29
C ARG A 432 17.49 1.50 -20.48
N HIS A 433 18.14 0.88 -21.46
CA HIS A 433 17.97 -0.56 -21.71
C HIS A 433 19.27 -1.32 -21.50
N LEU A 434 19.25 -2.39 -20.71
CA LEU A 434 20.40 -3.27 -20.52
C LEU A 434 20.16 -4.60 -21.23
N VAL A 435 20.97 -4.93 -22.23
CA VAL A 435 20.88 -6.21 -22.95
C VAL A 435 21.96 -7.15 -22.46
N VAL A 436 21.57 -8.37 -22.11
CA VAL A 436 22.47 -9.42 -21.56
C VAL A 436 22.70 -10.51 -22.60
N ASP A 437 23.94 -10.93 -22.81
CA ASP A 437 24.28 -12.09 -23.64
C ASP A 437 24.27 -13.37 -22.77
N ALA A 438 23.24 -14.19 -22.94
CA ALA A 438 23.07 -15.45 -22.21
C ALA A 438 23.36 -16.64 -23.12
N SER A 439 24.05 -17.65 -22.60
CA SER A 439 24.39 -18.87 -23.34
C SER A 439 24.31 -20.09 -22.43
N GLY A 440 24.41 -21.29 -23.01
CA GLY A 440 24.44 -22.54 -22.25
C GLY A 440 25.56 -22.64 -21.21
N ASP A 441 26.66 -21.90 -21.39
CA ASP A 441 27.79 -21.84 -20.45
C ASP A 441 27.67 -20.71 -19.41
N GLY A 442 26.55 -19.98 -19.42
CA GLY A 442 26.27 -18.81 -18.58
C GLY A 442 26.27 -17.49 -19.34
N VAL A 443 26.43 -16.38 -18.60
CA VAL A 443 26.36 -15.02 -19.15
C VAL A 443 27.75 -14.54 -19.62
N ARG A 444 27.82 -14.10 -20.88
CA ARG A 444 29.06 -13.61 -21.52
C ARG A 444 29.32 -12.12 -21.31
N GLY A 445 28.28 -11.35 -20.97
CA GLY A 445 28.37 -9.93 -20.66
C GLY A 445 27.05 -9.20 -20.89
N SER A 446 27.05 -7.88 -20.75
CA SER A 446 25.91 -7.03 -21.08
C SER A 446 26.33 -5.66 -21.60
N ARG A 447 25.39 -4.96 -22.25
CA ARG A 447 25.56 -3.58 -22.70
C ARG A 447 24.36 -2.74 -22.30
N LEU A 448 24.63 -1.53 -21.81
CA LEU A 448 23.62 -0.54 -21.47
C LEU A 448 23.47 0.44 -22.63
N PHE A 449 22.23 0.74 -22.96
CA PHE A 449 21.82 1.60 -24.04
C PHE A 449 20.98 2.76 -23.52
N GLU A 450 21.21 3.95 -24.05
CA GLU A 450 20.48 5.16 -23.72
C GLU A 450 19.91 5.79 -24.98
N PHE A 451 18.71 6.37 -24.87
CA PHE A 451 18.05 6.97 -26.02
C PHE A 451 18.74 8.28 -26.41
N ASP A 452 19.17 8.38 -27.66
CA ASP A 452 19.67 9.61 -28.27
C ASP A 452 18.50 10.33 -28.98
N PRO A 453 18.07 11.51 -28.49
CA PRO A 453 17.02 12.29 -29.13
C PRO A 453 17.39 12.82 -30.51
N HIS A 454 18.67 12.92 -30.85
CA HIS A 454 19.11 13.41 -32.16
C HIS A 454 18.93 12.34 -33.24
N ASP A 455 19.30 11.10 -32.93
CA ASP A 455 19.22 9.97 -33.86
C ASP A 455 17.88 9.21 -33.76
N GLY A 456 17.06 9.52 -32.74
CA GLY A 456 15.79 8.85 -32.49
C GLY A 456 15.96 7.37 -32.15
N ARG A 457 17.14 6.99 -31.63
CA ARG A 457 17.55 5.60 -31.41
C ARG A 457 18.33 5.45 -30.10
N TYR A 458 18.26 4.26 -29.52
CA TYR A 458 19.11 3.84 -28.41
C TYR A 458 20.56 3.56 -28.86
N ALA A 459 21.54 4.14 -28.18
CA ALA A 459 22.97 3.96 -28.42
C ALA A 459 23.67 3.37 -27.19
N ALA A 460 24.72 2.57 -27.40
CA ALA A 460 25.46 1.93 -26.31
C ALA A 460 26.26 2.98 -25.51
N VAL A 461 26.06 3.01 -24.19
CA VAL A 461 26.72 3.95 -23.27
C VAL A 461 27.66 3.28 -22.27
N ALA A 462 27.46 1.98 -22.01
CA ALA A 462 28.36 1.20 -21.14
C ALA A 462 28.36 -0.28 -21.53
N THR A 463 29.47 -0.98 -21.24
CA THR A 463 29.61 -2.43 -21.45
C THR A 463 30.11 -3.08 -20.17
N PHE A 464 29.52 -4.21 -19.81
CA PHE A 464 29.81 -4.94 -18.58
C PHE A 464 30.27 -6.36 -18.93
N GLY A 465 31.49 -6.72 -18.53
CA GLY A 465 32.09 -8.03 -18.80
C GLY A 465 31.44 -9.20 -18.03
N GLN A 466 32.06 -10.38 -18.14
CA GLN A 466 31.59 -11.60 -17.49
C GLN A 466 31.59 -11.49 -15.95
N PRO A 467 30.70 -12.24 -15.26
CA PRO A 467 30.69 -12.29 -13.80
C PRO A 467 32.05 -12.70 -13.20
N ARG A 468 32.79 -13.62 -13.86
CA ARG A 468 34.09 -14.12 -13.38
C ARG A 468 35.21 -13.08 -13.43
N ASP A 469 35.22 -12.21 -14.43
CA ASP A 469 36.25 -11.16 -14.57
C ASP A 469 36.02 -10.00 -13.59
N ARG A 470 34.79 -9.83 -13.11
CA ARG A 470 34.39 -8.77 -12.16
C ARG A 470 34.72 -9.09 -10.71
N ALA A 471 34.67 -10.37 -10.31
CA ALA A 471 35.10 -10.77 -8.97
C ALA A 471 36.61 -10.53 -8.73
N ALA A 472 37.43 -10.62 -9.78
CA ALA A 472 38.87 -10.39 -9.71
C ALA A 472 39.27 -8.90 -9.64
N THR A 473 38.41 -7.99 -10.12
CA THR A 473 38.67 -6.54 -10.12
C THR A 473 38.18 -5.86 -8.84
N ALA A 474 37.11 -6.37 -8.21
CA ALA A 474 36.63 -5.86 -6.92
C ALA A 474 37.57 -6.19 -5.73
N GLY A 475 38.38 -7.26 -5.83
CA GLY A 475 39.35 -7.64 -4.78
C GLY A 475 40.65 -6.84 -4.74
N ASN A 476 40.81 -5.84 -5.62
CA ASN A 476 42.03 -5.02 -5.73
C ASN A 476 41.83 -3.55 -5.33
N GLN A 477 40.70 -3.22 -4.67
CA GLN A 477 40.39 -1.89 -4.15
C GLN A 477 40.08 -1.87 -2.64
N GLU A 478 40.57 -2.84 -1.87
CA GLU A 478 40.61 -2.75 -0.39
C GLU A 478 41.93 -2.16 0.12
#